data_AF-A0A3B0RVR1-F1
#
_entry.id   AF-A0A3B0RVR1-F1
#
_cell.length_a   1.000
_cell.length_b   1.000
_cell.length_c   1.000
_cell.angle_alpha   90.00
_cell.angle_beta   90.00
_cell.angle_gamma   90.00
#
_symmetry.space_group_name_H-M   'P 1'
#
loop_
_entity.id
_entity.type
_entity.pdbx_description
1 polymer ?
#
loop_
_entity_poly.entity_id
_entity_poly.type
_entity_poly.pdbx_seq_one_letter_code
_entity_poly.pdbx_strand_id
1 'polypeptide(L)' 'PYLVVRILFGLPFYFAKRYFLDQYFRGGVYGFALALIYGFARWLRDVKMWEQHRKG' A
#
# COMPACT_ATOMS: atom_id res chain seq x y z
N PRO A 1 -2.41 5.99 -18.39
CA PRO A 1 -1.29 5.00 -18.42
C PRO A 1 -0.46 4.94 -17.12
N TYR A 2 -0.05 6.09 -16.56
CA TYR A 2 0.80 6.16 -15.35
C TYR A 2 0.14 5.65 -14.05
N LEU A 3 -1.17 5.83 -13.89
CA LEU A 3 -1.90 5.47 -12.65
C LEU A 3 -1.98 3.95 -12.42
N VAL A 4 -2.08 3.15 -13.49
CA VAL A 4 -2.19 1.69 -13.38
C VAL A 4 -0.87 1.07 -12.91
N VAL A 5 0.27 1.63 -13.34
CA VAL A 5 1.60 1.20 -12.89
C VAL A 5 1.80 1.52 -11.40
N ARG A 6 1.32 2.70 -10.96
CA ARG A 6 1.33 3.07 -9.54
C ARG A 6 0.43 2.19 -8.69
N ILE A 7 -0.66 1.68 -9.25
CA ILE A 7 -1.48 0.65 -8.60
C ILE A 7 -0.67 -0.66 -8.52
N LEU A 8 -0.17 -1.20 -9.63
CA LEU A 8 0.53 -2.50 -9.60
C LEU A 8 1.78 -2.52 -8.70
N PHE A 9 2.57 -1.46 -8.69
CA PHE A 9 3.79 -1.36 -7.87
C PHE A 9 3.62 -0.60 -6.55
N GLY A 10 2.45 -0.01 -6.29
CA GLY A 10 2.20 0.79 -5.10
C GLY A 10 2.19 -0.05 -3.82
N LEU A 11 1.64 -1.26 -3.89
CA LEU A 11 1.49 -2.15 -2.73
C LEU A 11 2.83 -2.55 -2.08
N PRO A 12 3.84 -3.08 -2.81
CA PRO A 12 5.14 -3.38 -2.22
C PRO A 12 5.86 -2.11 -1.74
N PHE A 13 5.65 -0.96 -2.40
CA PHE A 13 6.28 0.30 -2.00
C PHE A 13 5.67 0.87 -0.71
N TYR A 14 4.35 0.85 -0.56
CA TYR A 14 3.66 1.27 0.65
C TYR A 14 3.91 0.33 1.83
N PHE A 15 4.00 -0.97 1.56
CA PHE A 15 4.43 -1.97 2.54
C PHE A 15 5.86 -1.68 3.01
N ALA A 16 6.82 -1.60 2.09
CA ALA A 16 8.22 -1.35 2.41
C ALA A 16 8.39 -0.03 3.17
N LYS A 17 7.67 1.02 2.75
CA LYS A 17 7.67 2.32 3.43
C LYS A 17 7.34 2.15 4.91
N ARG A 18 6.22 1.48 5.24
CA ARG A 18 5.83 1.27 6.64
C ARG A 18 6.76 0.29 7.34
N TYR A 19 7.10 -0.80 6.70
CA TYR A 19 7.91 -1.85 7.30
C TYR A 19 9.29 -1.34 7.74
N PHE A 20 9.94 -0.53 6.90
CA PHE A 20 11.26 0.03 7.16
C PHE A 20 11.24 1.38 7.89
N LEU A 21 10.40 2.35 7.48
CA LEU A 21 10.41 3.70 8.08
C LEU A 21 9.63 3.77 9.41
N ASP A 22 8.48 3.10 9.51
CA ASP A 22 7.71 3.05 10.77
C ASP A 22 8.24 1.95 11.71
N GLN A 23 9.39 1.34 11.37
CA GLN A 23 10.09 0.35 12.17
C GLN A 23 9.26 -0.87 12.58
N TYR A 24 8.19 -1.19 11.84
CA TYR A 24 7.37 -2.37 12.09
C TYR A 24 8.17 -3.69 12.02
N PHE A 25 9.35 -3.70 11.38
CA PHE A 25 10.27 -4.83 11.43
C PHE A 25 10.68 -5.23 12.86
N ARG A 26 10.68 -4.29 13.82
CA ARG A 26 10.97 -4.57 15.24
C ARG A 26 9.87 -5.37 15.93
N GLY A 27 8.64 -5.32 15.40
CA GLY A 27 7.49 -6.10 15.88
C GLY A 27 7.46 -7.54 15.38
N GLY A 28 8.52 -8.00 14.69
CA GLY A 28 8.61 -9.36 14.16
C GLY A 28 7.49 -9.68 13.17
N VAL A 29 6.91 -10.87 13.30
CA VAL A 29 5.84 -11.38 12.40
C VAL A 29 4.57 -10.54 12.50
N TYR A 30 4.26 -10.02 13.70
CA TYR A 30 3.07 -9.20 13.90
C TYR A 30 3.21 -7.84 13.21
N GLY A 31 4.38 -7.21 13.35
CA GLY A 31 4.70 -5.96 12.65
C GLY A 31 4.73 -6.13 11.13
N PHE A 32 5.19 -7.27 10.63
CA PHE A 32 5.08 -7.62 9.20
C PHE A 32 3.62 -7.66 8.74
N ALA A 33 2.76 -8.41 9.44
CA ALA A 33 1.34 -8.50 9.10
C ALA A 33 0.64 -7.13 9.18
N LEU A 34 0.98 -6.33 10.20
CA LEU A 34 0.44 -4.98 10.37
C LEU A 34 0.83 -4.08 9.20
N ALA A 35 2.13 -4.01 8.87
CA ALA A 35 2.63 -3.22 7.75
C ALA A 35 1.98 -3.64 6.43
N LEU A 36 1.72 -4.94 6.25
CA LEU A 36 1.03 -5.50 5.08
C LEU A 36 -0.42 -5.02 5.00
N ILE A 37 -1.20 -5.17 6.07
CA ILE A 37 -2.60 -4.74 6.15
C ILE A 37 -2.71 -3.23 5.92
N TYR A 38 -1.85 -2.46 6.57
CA TYR A 38 -1.84 -1.01 6.45
C TYR A 38 -1.47 -0.56 5.03
N GLY A 39 -0.45 -1.16 4.43
CA GLY A 39 -0.06 -0.92 3.03
C GLY A 39 -1.20 -1.27 2.06
N PHE A 40 -1.85 -2.41 2.28
CA PHE A 40 -2.99 -2.87 1.49
C PHE A 40 -4.18 -1.91 1.58
N ALA A 41 -4.56 -1.46 2.77
CA ALA A 41 -5.68 -0.53 2.95
C ALA A 41 -5.42 0.86 2.33
N ARG A 42 -4.16 1.31 2.26
CA ARG A 42 -3.79 2.53 1.53
C ARG A 42 -3.92 2.31 0.03
N TRP A 43 -3.39 1.18 -0.46
CA TRP A 43 -3.45 0.79 -1.86
C TRP A 43 -4.89 0.64 -2.37
N LEU A 44 -5.75 -0.02 -1.61
CA LEU A 44 -7.16 -0.22 -1.96
C LEU A 44 -7.91 1.12 -2.14
N ARG A 45 -7.58 2.12 -1.32
CA ARG A 45 -8.13 3.48 -1.47
C ARG A 45 -7.65 4.14 -2.77
N ASP A 46 -6.38 4.00 -3.12
CA ASP A 46 -5.85 4.52 -4.38
C ASP A 46 -6.55 3.87 -5.59
N VAL A 47 -6.79 2.55 -5.55
CA VAL A 47 -7.54 1.82 -6.59
C VAL A 47 -8.98 2.35 -6.70
N LYS A 48 -9.68 2.49 -5.57
CA LYS A 48 -11.06 2.97 -5.55
C LYS A 48 -11.17 4.41 -6.09
N MET A 49 -10.26 5.29 -5.69
CA MET A 49 -10.20 6.67 -6.19
C MET A 49 -9.93 6.71 -7.69
N TRP A 50 -9.02 5.86 -8.18
CA TRP A 50 -8.77 5.73 -9.61
C TRP A 50 -10.00 5.24 -10.37
N GLU A 51 -10.72 4.26 -9.83
CA GLU A 51 -11.95 3.75 -10.43
C GLU A 51 -13.05 4.83 -10.50
N GLN A 52 -13.19 5.66 -9.47
CA GLN A 52 -14.09 6.83 -9.48
C GLN A 52 -13.68 7.87 -10.52
N HIS A 53 -12.38 8.20 -10.61
CA HIS A 53 -11.86 9.17 -11.58
C HIS A 53 -12.04 8.72 -13.04
N ARG A 54 -12.21 7.41 -13.27
CA ARG A 54 -12.44 6.84 -14.60
C ARG A 54 -13.92 6.67 -14.95
N LYS A 55 -14.80 6.65 -13.94
CA LYS A 55 -16.26 6.57 -14.10
C LYS A 55 -16.92 7.96 -14.16
N GLY A 56 -16.21 9.01 -13.74
CA GLY A 56 -16.64 10.41 -13.84
C GLY A 56 -16.32 11.05 -15.19
#